data_AF-A0A7J6E7B8-F1
#
_entry.id   AF-A0A7J6E7B8-F1
#
_cell.length_a   1.000
_cell.length_b   1.000
_cell.length_c   1.000
_cell.angle_alpha   90.00
_cell.angle_beta   90.00
_cell.angle_gamma   90.00
#
_symmetry.space_group_name_H-M   'P 1'
#
loop_
_entity.id
_entity.type
_entity.pdbx_description
1 polymer ?
#
loop_
_entity_poly.entity_id
_entity_poly.type
_entity_poly.pdbx_seq_one_letter_code
_entity_poly.pdbx_strand_id
1 'polypeptide(L)'
;MCPTTTTRWWYTSAFRWPEFDFSLSSSVFRWPEGFDLSYLTSGWSLESFRWFDLSIVDDLVWTFISLVESLALPNKLDDLIESTCKQTPNYNLCISSLQSDPRSSKATNVEGLGLVMVDVVKSKAQATLDRINQLLKQQKSSSTSTGTTTSTLKQALDHCALNYGAILNGDIPQATEAFTKGDFKFAQQGSDDAANEANLCENEFTPSGSSPITQMNKDVHDVALVTSSMAKIKRMKKNSISLLLFHITLFILLKSHYCYVLPLNEGNDLIEQTCKKTPHYDLCVSTLKSNPESSDSDLRGLAHIMVDTVLSKASDTLNFIRALLKQAPDENLEKSLAYCAELYIPVVKYSLPQVIDALTGGHFGFANYGISDAAKQAQACEKTFSGSDKSPLAEKNTLLHDLSE
;
A
#
# COMPACT_ATOMS: atom_id res chain seq x y z
N MET A 1 9.12 52.06 -10.03
CA MET A 1 7.99 52.73 -10.73
C MET A 1 7.41 51.73 -11.72
N CYS A 2 6.19 51.25 -11.48
CA CYS A 2 5.43 50.40 -12.41
C CYS A 2 4.40 51.25 -13.16
N PRO A 3 4.13 51.03 -14.46
CA PRO A 3 3.10 51.76 -15.17
C PRO A 3 1.71 51.19 -14.85
N THR A 4 0.77 52.10 -14.58
CA THR A 4 -0.66 51.82 -14.40
C THR A 4 -1.35 51.71 -15.77
N THR A 5 -2.01 50.58 -16.03
CA THR A 5 -2.97 50.47 -17.14
C THR A 5 -4.33 50.04 -16.60
N THR A 6 -5.32 50.86 -16.93
CA THR A 6 -6.71 50.85 -16.47
C THR A 6 -7.47 49.59 -16.91
N THR A 7 -8.04 48.86 -15.96
CA THR A 7 -8.97 47.74 -16.21
C THR A 7 -10.36 48.26 -16.56
N ARG A 8 -10.92 47.80 -17.69
CA ARG A 8 -12.34 47.96 -18.02
C ARG A 8 -13.03 46.59 -17.91
N TRP A 9 -13.89 46.48 -16.91
CA TRP A 9 -14.74 45.33 -16.65
C TRP A 9 -15.83 45.19 -17.72
N TRP A 10 -16.11 43.95 -18.13
CA TRP A 10 -17.40 43.56 -18.70
C TRP A 10 -17.90 42.27 -18.04
N TYR A 11 -19.10 42.37 -17.48
CA TYR A 11 -19.93 41.30 -16.94
C TYR A 11 -20.69 40.60 -18.07
N THR A 12 -20.80 39.26 -18.03
CA THR A 12 -21.98 38.47 -18.47
C THR A 12 -21.99 37.14 -17.69
N SER A 13 -22.94 36.92 -16.77
CA SER A 13 -24.28 36.31 -16.94
C SER A 13 -24.27 34.78 -16.98
N ALA A 14 -24.73 34.22 -15.86
CA ALA A 14 -25.13 32.84 -15.54
C ALA A 14 -25.53 31.88 -16.68
N PHE A 15 -25.02 30.65 -16.60
CA PHE A 15 -25.61 29.46 -17.21
C PHE A 15 -25.98 28.44 -16.10
N ARG A 16 -27.21 27.95 -16.14
CA ARG A 16 -27.84 27.02 -15.19
C ARG A 16 -28.05 25.67 -15.90
N TRP A 17 -27.62 24.56 -15.28
CA TRP A 17 -27.78 23.19 -15.82
C TRP A 17 -29.22 22.66 -15.63
N PRO A 18 -29.75 21.86 -16.57
CA PRO A 18 -30.79 20.88 -16.29
C PRO A 18 -30.19 19.52 -15.94
N GLU A 19 -30.73 18.89 -14.89
CA GLU A 19 -30.43 17.52 -14.47
C GLU A 19 -30.87 16.49 -15.51
N PHE A 20 -30.05 15.47 -15.76
CA PHE A 20 -30.48 14.22 -16.39
C PHE A 20 -29.89 13.03 -15.63
N ASP A 21 -30.82 12.22 -15.10
CA ASP A 21 -30.62 10.97 -14.41
C ASP A 21 -30.76 9.83 -15.43
N PHE A 22 -29.83 8.87 -15.48
CA PHE A 22 -30.04 7.63 -16.26
C PHE A 22 -29.58 6.39 -15.50
N SER A 23 -30.59 5.60 -15.17
CA SER A 23 -30.55 4.24 -14.65
C SER A 23 -29.88 3.24 -15.61
N LEU A 24 -29.17 2.27 -15.01
CA LEU A 24 -28.60 1.03 -15.57
C LEU A 24 -29.29 0.43 -16.80
N SER A 25 -28.50 -0.08 -17.76
CA SER A 25 -28.18 -1.52 -17.87
C SER A 25 -27.50 -1.85 -19.20
N SER A 26 -26.51 -2.74 -19.10
CA SER A 26 -25.68 -3.31 -20.17
C SER A 26 -26.47 -4.13 -21.19
N SER A 27 -26.17 -3.97 -22.48
CA SER A 27 -25.60 -5.02 -23.35
C SER A 27 -25.90 -4.75 -24.83
N VAL A 28 -24.85 -4.87 -25.66
CA VAL A 28 -24.87 -4.99 -27.13
C VAL A 28 -25.35 -3.75 -27.89
N PHE A 29 -24.44 -2.82 -28.17
CA PHE A 29 -24.60 -1.86 -29.27
C PHE A 29 -23.76 -2.32 -30.47
N ARG A 30 -24.42 -2.96 -31.42
CA ARG A 30 -23.95 -3.15 -32.79
C ARG A 30 -24.58 -2.01 -33.59
N TRP A 31 -23.78 -1.09 -34.12
CA TRP A 31 -24.28 0.03 -34.92
C TRP A 31 -24.89 -0.49 -36.23
N PRO A 32 -26.11 -0.06 -36.63
CA PRO A 32 -26.59 -0.21 -38.00
C PRO A 32 -26.04 0.92 -38.87
N GLU A 33 -25.70 0.61 -40.12
CA GLU A 33 -25.30 1.59 -41.13
C GLU A 33 -26.45 2.56 -41.43
N GLY A 34 -26.16 3.86 -41.38
CA GLY A 34 -27.08 4.93 -41.78
C GLY A 34 -27.43 5.93 -40.66
N PHE A 35 -26.48 6.77 -40.26
CA PHE A 35 -26.76 8.00 -39.50
C PHE A 35 -26.29 9.22 -40.32
N ASP A 36 -27.24 10.07 -40.69
CA ASP A 36 -27.02 11.36 -41.37
C ASP A 36 -26.92 12.49 -40.32
N LEU A 37 -25.78 13.20 -40.33
CA LEU A 37 -25.45 14.29 -39.39
C LEU A 37 -25.70 15.69 -40.00
N SER A 38 -26.48 15.79 -41.06
CA SER A 38 -26.85 17.06 -41.74
C SER A 38 -27.52 18.11 -40.83
N TYR A 39 -27.93 17.75 -39.61
CA TYR A 39 -28.56 18.65 -38.63
C TYR A 39 -27.58 19.35 -37.68
N LEU A 40 -26.30 18.93 -37.61
CA LEU A 40 -25.30 19.53 -36.70
C LEU A 40 -24.55 20.73 -37.30
N THR A 41 -24.83 21.12 -38.54
CA THR A 41 -24.05 22.15 -39.26
C THR A 41 -24.78 23.49 -39.47
N SER A 42 -26.02 23.67 -39.03
CA SER A 42 -26.83 24.87 -39.40
C SER A 42 -26.58 26.14 -38.57
N GLY A 43 -25.49 26.23 -37.79
CA GLY A 43 -25.26 27.34 -36.86
C GLY A 43 -23.94 28.11 -36.97
N TRP A 44 -23.09 27.83 -37.97
CA TRP A 44 -21.76 28.46 -38.07
C TRP A 44 -21.61 29.17 -39.41
N SER A 45 -21.72 30.50 -39.41
CA SER A 45 -21.52 31.32 -40.61
C SER A 45 -20.02 31.47 -40.93
N LEU A 46 -19.66 31.14 -42.18
CA LEU A 46 -18.33 31.09 -42.79
C LEU A 46 -17.64 32.46 -43.00
N GLU A 47 -17.84 33.46 -42.13
CA GLU A 47 -17.09 34.74 -42.18
C GLU A 47 -16.14 34.98 -40.99
N SER A 48 -16.15 34.15 -39.95
CA SER A 48 -15.39 34.45 -38.72
C SER A 48 -13.95 33.91 -38.66
N PHE A 49 -13.46 33.20 -39.68
CA PHE A 49 -12.10 32.62 -39.69
C PHE A 49 -11.29 32.94 -40.95
N ARG A 50 -11.40 34.17 -41.47
CA ARG A 50 -10.54 34.68 -42.56
C ARG A 50 -9.25 35.35 -42.06
N TRP A 51 -8.58 34.84 -41.02
CA TRP A 51 -7.37 35.48 -40.48
C TRP A 51 -6.15 34.57 -40.21
N PHE A 52 -6.16 33.33 -40.69
CA PHE A 52 -4.92 32.53 -40.76
C PHE A 52 -4.90 31.69 -42.04
N ASP A 53 -4.04 32.08 -42.97
CA ASP A 53 -3.71 31.33 -44.18
C ASP A 53 -2.55 30.38 -43.83
N LEU A 54 -2.86 29.11 -43.53
CA LEU A 54 -1.88 28.09 -43.11
C LEU A 54 -2.19 26.72 -43.75
N SER A 55 -2.12 26.62 -45.07
CA SER A 55 -2.35 25.38 -45.82
C SER A 55 -1.31 24.27 -45.56
N ILE A 56 -0.18 24.57 -44.91
CA ILE A 56 0.87 23.58 -44.58
C ILE A 56 0.55 22.82 -43.28
N VAL A 57 -0.25 23.40 -42.40
CA VAL A 57 -0.52 22.83 -41.06
C VAL A 57 -1.60 21.75 -41.12
N ASP A 58 -2.56 21.88 -42.02
CA ASP A 58 -3.70 20.94 -42.12
C ASP A 58 -3.26 19.56 -42.67
N ASP A 59 -2.46 19.53 -43.74
CA ASP A 59 -1.91 18.28 -44.31
C ASP A 59 -0.96 17.57 -43.33
N LEU A 60 -0.16 18.33 -42.56
CA LEU A 60 0.71 17.77 -41.53
C LEU A 60 -0.09 17.21 -40.35
N VAL A 61 -1.19 17.86 -39.96
CA VAL A 61 -2.09 17.38 -38.91
C VAL A 61 -2.79 16.10 -39.34
N TRP A 62 -3.32 16.02 -40.57
CA TRP A 62 -3.97 14.81 -41.07
C TRP A 62 -2.98 13.66 -41.33
N THR A 63 -1.76 13.96 -41.78
CA THR A 63 -0.67 12.97 -41.89
C THR A 63 -0.25 12.46 -40.50
N PHE A 64 -0.23 13.33 -39.50
CA PHE A 64 0.06 12.95 -38.11
C PHE A 64 -1.07 12.13 -37.49
N ILE A 65 -2.34 12.48 -37.75
CA ILE A 65 -3.52 11.73 -37.30
C ILE A 65 -3.52 10.32 -37.91
N SER A 66 -3.26 10.19 -39.21
CA SER A 66 -3.19 8.89 -39.89
C SER A 66 -1.97 8.05 -39.48
N LEU A 67 -0.83 8.67 -39.17
CA LEU A 67 0.32 8.00 -38.52
C LEU A 67 -0.01 7.51 -37.11
N VAL A 68 -0.80 8.26 -36.35
CA VAL A 68 -1.28 7.90 -35.00
C VAL A 68 -2.33 6.79 -35.06
N GLU A 69 -3.21 6.78 -36.07
CA GLU A 69 -4.18 5.70 -36.31
C GLU A 69 -3.49 4.42 -36.80
N SER A 70 -2.40 4.51 -37.56
CA SER A 70 -1.57 3.37 -37.95
C SER A 70 -0.79 2.75 -36.78
N LEU A 71 -0.66 3.47 -35.66
CA LEU A 71 -0.10 3.00 -34.39
C LEU A 71 -1.16 2.34 -33.48
N ALA A 72 -2.43 2.34 -33.87
CA ALA A 72 -3.50 1.58 -33.21
C ALA A 72 -3.55 0.15 -33.77
N LEU A 73 -2.53 -0.65 -33.41
CA LEU A 73 -2.54 -2.09 -33.66
C LEU A 73 -3.62 -2.78 -32.80
N PRO A 74 -4.42 -3.69 -33.36
CA PRO A 74 -5.11 -4.69 -32.54
C PRO A 74 -4.05 -5.60 -31.90
N ASN A 75 -4.23 -5.93 -30.60
CA ASN A 75 -3.44 -6.85 -29.75
C ASN A 75 -2.33 -6.25 -28.86
N LYS A 76 -2.41 -4.97 -28.48
CA LYS A 76 -1.48 -4.39 -27.47
C LYS A 76 -1.62 -5.00 -26.06
N LEU A 77 -2.78 -5.55 -25.73
CA LEU A 77 -3.08 -6.10 -24.40
C LEU A 77 -2.52 -7.52 -24.21
N ASP A 78 -2.73 -8.42 -25.18
CA ASP A 78 -2.20 -9.79 -25.12
C ASP A 78 -0.67 -9.77 -25.03
N ASP A 79 -0.04 -8.86 -25.78
CA ASP A 79 1.40 -8.60 -25.73
C ASP A 79 1.85 -8.06 -24.36
N LEU A 80 1.03 -7.24 -23.68
CA LEU A 80 1.33 -6.74 -22.34
C LEU A 80 1.27 -7.85 -21.29
N ILE A 81 0.21 -8.67 -21.27
CA ILE A 81 0.06 -9.79 -20.33
C ILE A 81 1.19 -10.80 -20.55
N GLU A 82 1.45 -11.19 -21.80
CA GLU A 82 2.48 -12.17 -22.14
C GLU A 82 3.88 -11.67 -21.78
N SER A 83 4.23 -10.43 -22.15
CA SER A 83 5.55 -9.84 -21.82
C SER A 83 5.75 -9.61 -20.32
N THR A 84 4.67 -9.34 -19.58
CA THR A 84 4.69 -9.20 -18.12
C THR A 84 4.92 -10.57 -17.45
N CYS A 85 4.09 -11.56 -17.76
CA CYS A 85 4.18 -12.89 -17.14
C CYS A 85 5.49 -13.63 -17.48
N LYS A 86 6.12 -13.36 -18.64
CA LYS A 86 7.44 -13.92 -18.97
C LYS A 86 8.54 -13.49 -17.99
N GLN A 87 8.35 -12.39 -17.28
CA GLN A 87 9.30 -11.86 -16.29
C GLN A 87 8.97 -12.28 -14.85
N THR A 88 7.94 -13.11 -14.64
CA THR A 88 7.51 -13.57 -13.32
C THR A 88 7.85 -15.05 -13.11
N PRO A 89 8.08 -15.50 -11.86
CA PRO A 89 8.03 -16.92 -11.55
C PRO A 89 6.64 -17.46 -11.89
N ASN A 90 6.51 -18.76 -12.16
CA ASN A 90 5.21 -19.40 -12.43
C ASN A 90 4.40 -18.73 -13.57
N TYR A 91 4.98 -18.63 -14.77
CA TYR A 91 4.35 -18.08 -15.98
C TYR A 91 2.88 -18.50 -16.17
N ASN A 92 2.59 -19.80 -16.08
CA ASN A 92 1.23 -20.31 -16.28
C ASN A 92 0.24 -19.82 -15.20
N LEU A 93 0.69 -19.68 -13.95
CA LEU A 93 -0.12 -19.13 -12.87
C LEU A 93 -0.44 -17.66 -13.13
N CYS A 94 0.55 -16.87 -13.58
CA CYS A 94 0.37 -15.48 -13.97
C CYS A 94 -0.66 -15.34 -15.11
N ILE A 95 -0.47 -16.09 -16.20
CA ILE A 95 -1.36 -16.06 -17.37
C ILE A 95 -2.80 -16.45 -16.98
N SER A 96 -2.96 -17.60 -16.32
CA SER A 96 -4.30 -18.08 -15.95
C SER A 96 -5.01 -17.15 -14.96
N SER A 97 -4.29 -16.57 -14.00
CA SER A 97 -4.84 -15.61 -13.04
C SER A 97 -5.33 -14.35 -13.75
N LEU A 98 -4.49 -13.74 -14.59
CA LEU A 98 -4.84 -12.51 -15.31
C LEU A 98 -5.95 -12.74 -16.33
N GLN A 99 -5.92 -13.83 -17.10
CA GLN A 99 -6.96 -14.13 -18.09
C GLN A 99 -8.33 -14.44 -17.46
N SER A 100 -8.34 -14.94 -16.22
CA SER A 100 -9.58 -15.22 -15.50
C SER A 100 -10.29 -13.95 -14.98
N ASP A 101 -9.57 -12.83 -14.86
CA ASP A 101 -10.12 -11.57 -14.37
C ASP A 101 -10.42 -10.61 -15.53
N PRO A 102 -11.69 -10.21 -15.75
CA PRO A 102 -12.05 -9.31 -16.84
C PRO A 102 -11.41 -7.92 -16.71
N ARG A 103 -10.95 -7.52 -15.52
CA ARG A 103 -10.29 -6.22 -15.30
C ARG A 103 -8.89 -6.18 -15.92
N SER A 104 -8.25 -7.34 -16.12
CA SER A 104 -6.99 -7.43 -16.88
C SER A 104 -7.14 -6.85 -18.27
N SER A 105 -8.32 -6.99 -18.89
CA SER A 105 -8.58 -6.43 -20.23
C SER A 105 -8.58 -4.91 -20.31
N LYS A 106 -8.75 -4.24 -19.16
CA LYS A 106 -8.73 -2.79 -19.03
C LYS A 106 -7.36 -2.27 -18.59
N ALA A 107 -6.44 -3.15 -18.20
CA ALA A 107 -5.11 -2.73 -17.76
C ALA A 107 -4.29 -2.25 -18.96
N THR A 108 -3.80 -1.02 -18.90
CA THR A 108 -2.99 -0.40 -19.96
C THR A 108 -1.48 -0.49 -19.69
N ASN A 109 -1.09 -1.01 -18.53
CA ASN A 109 0.28 -1.04 -18.01
C ASN A 109 0.44 -2.12 -16.93
N VAL A 110 1.69 -2.32 -16.49
CA VAL A 110 2.04 -3.32 -15.47
C VAL A 110 1.41 -2.97 -14.11
N GLU A 111 1.19 -1.69 -13.82
CA GLU A 111 0.48 -1.23 -12.61
C GLU A 111 -0.95 -1.79 -12.55
N GLY A 112 -1.70 -1.68 -13.66
CA GLY A 112 -3.06 -2.22 -13.75
C GLY A 112 -3.09 -3.74 -13.62
N LEU A 113 -2.14 -4.44 -14.24
CA LEU A 113 -2.03 -5.91 -14.08
C LEU A 113 -1.60 -6.29 -12.65
N GLY A 114 -0.71 -5.51 -12.04
CA GLY A 114 -0.26 -5.68 -10.66
C GLY A 114 -1.42 -5.57 -9.67
N LEU A 115 -2.30 -4.57 -9.84
CA LEU A 115 -3.51 -4.43 -9.02
C LEU A 115 -4.44 -5.64 -9.14
N VAL A 116 -4.62 -6.17 -10.35
CA VAL A 116 -5.40 -7.40 -10.54
C VAL A 116 -4.77 -8.57 -9.78
N MET A 117 -3.44 -8.73 -9.88
CA MET A 117 -2.75 -9.81 -9.18
C MET A 117 -2.76 -9.65 -7.65
N VAL A 118 -2.69 -8.42 -7.13
CA VAL A 118 -2.89 -8.15 -5.69
C VAL A 118 -4.29 -8.59 -5.23
N ASP A 119 -5.32 -8.37 -6.04
CA ASP A 119 -6.66 -8.88 -5.72
C ASP A 119 -6.76 -10.41 -5.77
N VAL A 120 -5.99 -11.08 -6.63
CA VAL A 120 -5.88 -12.54 -6.63
C VAL A 120 -5.23 -13.03 -5.34
N VAL A 121 -4.15 -12.38 -4.87
CA VAL A 121 -3.53 -12.66 -3.56
C VAL A 121 -4.57 -12.48 -2.45
N LYS A 122 -5.29 -11.36 -2.45
CA LYS A 122 -6.35 -11.07 -1.48
C LYS A 122 -7.44 -12.12 -1.43
N SER A 123 -7.96 -12.51 -2.59
CA SER A 123 -9.00 -13.53 -2.69
C SER A 123 -8.54 -14.87 -2.11
N LYS A 124 -7.32 -15.31 -2.47
CA LYS A 124 -6.73 -16.54 -1.94
C LYS A 124 -6.45 -16.46 -0.44
N ALA A 125 -5.90 -15.35 0.04
CA ALA A 125 -5.61 -15.12 1.45
C ALA A 125 -6.88 -15.12 2.31
N GLN A 126 -7.95 -14.49 1.84
CA GLN A 126 -9.25 -14.51 2.51
C GLN A 126 -9.82 -15.93 2.59
N ALA A 127 -9.78 -16.69 1.49
CA ALA A 127 -10.23 -18.07 1.48
C ALA A 127 -9.43 -18.95 2.46
N THR A 128 -8.11 -18.73 2.56
CA THR A 128 -7.27 -19.45 3.53
C THR A 128 -7.60 -19.07 4.96
N LEU A 129 -7.78 -17.78 5.27
CA LEU A 129 -8.18 -17.33 6.60
C LEU A 129 -9.54 -17.89 7.01
N ASP A 130 -10.50 -17.93 6.08
CA ASP A 130 -11.81 -18.53 6.32
C ASP A 130 -11.68 -20.02 6.65
N ARG A 131 -10.80 -20.75 5.94
CA ARG A 131 -10.52 -22.16 6.21
C ARG A 131 -9.86 -22.36 7.58
N ILE A 132 -8.88 -21.53 7.94
CA ILE A 132 -8.23 -21.54 9.26
C ILE A 132 -9.29 -21.37 10.36
N ASN A 133 -10.17 -20.39 10.20
CA ASN A 133 -11.25 -20.11 11.16
C ASN A 133 -12.25 -21.28 11.29
N GLN A 134 -12.54 -21.99 10.20
CA GLN A 134 -13.35 -23.21 10.24
C GLN A 134 -12.66 -24.32 11.04
N LEU A 135 -11.36 -24.56 10.80
CA LEU A 135 -10.58 -25.57 11.52
C LEU A 135 -10.49 -25.24 13.02
N LEU A 136 -10.28 -23.97 13.38
CA LEU A 136 -10.29 -23.51 14.77
C LEU A 136 -11.63 -23.75 15.47
N LYS A 137 -12.76 -23.57 14.76
CA LYS A 137 -14.09 -23.89 15.30
C LYS A 137 -14.26 -25.39 15.56
N GLN A 138 -13.76 -26.24 14.67
CA GLN A 138 -13.81 -27.70 14.83
C GLN A 138 -12.97 -28.20 16.02
N GLN A 139 -11.85 -27.54 16.31
CA GLN A 139 -11.05 -27.84 17.51
C GLN A 139 -11.81 -27.51 18.81
N LYS A 140 -12.60 -26.44 18.83
CA LYS A 140 -13.43 -26.07 20.00
C LYS A 140 -14.55 -27.07 20.30
N SER A 141 -15.04 -27.79 19.30
CA SER A 141 -16.10 -28.80 19.47
C SER A 141 -15.58 -30.18 19.88
N SER A 142 -14.26 -30.41 19.83
CA SER A 142 -13.63 -31.73 20.00
C SER A 142 -13.02 -31.96 21.39
N SER A 143 -13.35 -31.12 22.38
CA SER A 143 -12.69 -31.01 23.68
C SER A 143 -12.92 -32.18 24.68
N THR A 144 -13.12 -33.42 24.21
CA THR A 144 -13.35 -34.59 25.09
C THR A 144 -12.28 -35.70 24.97
N SER A 145 -11.13 -35.47 24.32
CA SER A 145 -10.12 -36.54 24.18
C SER A 145 -8.67 -36.05 24.12
N THR A 146 -7.94 -36.25 25.24
CA THR A 146 -6.48 -36.42 25.38
C THR A 146 -5.52 -35.45 24.65
N GLY A 147 -5.28 -34.28 25.24
CA GLY A 147 -4.10 -34.08 26.10
C GLY A 147 -2.80 -33.47 25.56
N THR A 148 -2.42 -33.59 24.27
CA THR A 148 -1.12 -33.02 23.84
C THR A 148 -1.09 -32.56 22.38
N THR A 149 -1.58 -33.36 21.44
CA THR A 149 -1.54 -33.05 19.99
C THR A 149 -2.58 -32.02 19.54
N THR A 150 -3.70 -31.92 20.27
CA THR A 150 -4.79 -30.97 19.98
C THR A 150 -4.41 -29.53 20.34
N SER A 151 -3.55 -29.36 21.36
CA SER A 151 -3.05 -28.05 21.80
C SER A 151 -2.10 -27.44 20.78
N THR A 152 -1.21 -28.25 20.19
CA THR A 152 -0.22 -27.80 19.21
C THR A 152 -0.87 -27.44 17.86
N LEU A 153 -1.87 -28.21 17.41
CA LEU A 153 -2.62 -27.88 16.18
C LEU A 153 -3.40 -26.58 16.31
N LYS A 154 -4.08 -26.39 17.45
CA LYS A 154 -4.83 -25.15 17.69
C LYS A 154 -3.89 -23.93 17.71
N GLN A 155 -2.74 -24.05 18.37
CA GLN A 155 -1.73 -22.99 18.44
C GLN A 155 -1.19 -22.63 17.04
N ALA A 156 -0.81 -23.62 16.25
CA ALA A 156 -0.35 -23.40 14.87
C ALA A 156 -1.43 -22.71 14.01
N LEU A 157 -2.70 -23.10 14.15
CA LEU A 157 -3.82 -22.44 13.46
C LEU A 157 -4.07 -21.01 13.95
N ASP A 158 -3.91 -20.74 15.25
CA ASP A 158 -4.02 -19.37 15.79
C ASP A 158 -2.88 -18.48 15.25
N HIS A 159 -1.64 -18.98 15.19
CA HIS A 159 -0.51 -18.27 14.58
C HIS A 159 -0.73 -18.01 13.08
N CYS A 160 -1.20 -19.01 12.33
CA CYS A 160 -1.60 -18.83 10.94
C CYS A 160 -2.67 -17.77 10.76
N ALA A 161 -3.68 -17.70 11.65
CA ALA A 161 -4.70 -16.67 11.58
C ALA A 161 -4.14 -15.26 11.77
N LEU A 162 -3.10 -15.11 12.60
CA LEU A 162 -2.37 -13.84 12.75
C LEU A 162 -1.61 -13.49 11.47
N ASN A 163 -0.85 -14.43 10.90
CA ASN A 163 -0.11 -14.22 9.64
C ASN A 163 -1.08 -13.81 8.52
N TYR A 164 -2.15 -14.56 8.28
CA TYR A 164 -3.13 -14.19 7.25
C TYR A 164 -3.88 -12.89 7.56
N GLY A 165 -4.02 -12.53 8.83
CA GLY A 165 -4.52 -11.24 9.26
C GLY A 165 -3.57 -10.10 8.88
N ALA A 166 -2.25 -10.35 8.92
CA ALA A 166 -1.24 -9.37 8.50
C ALA A 166 -1.24 -9.19 6.97
N ILE A 167 -1.26 -10.28 6.20
CA ILE A 167 -1.44 -10.25 4.73
C ILE A 167 -2.62 -9.35 4.32
N LEU A 168 -3.78 -9.57 4.93
CA LEU A 168 -5.04 -8.92 4.55
C LEU A 168 -5.14 -7.45 4.99
N ASN A 169 -4.54 -7.10 6.14
CA ASN A 169 -4.70 -5.77 6.75
C ASN A 169 -3.47 -4.86 6.57
N GLY A 170 -2.31 -5.41 6.20
CA GLY A 170 -1.07 -4.67 5.99
C GLY A 170 -0.57 -4.78 4.55
N ASP A 171 -0.17 -5.99 4.16
CA ASP A 171 0.58 -6.24 2.93
C ASP A 171 -0.22 -5.94 1.65
N ILE A 172 -1.45 -6.44 1.58
CA ILE A 172 -2.34 -6.20 0.43
C ILE A 172 -2.71 -4.72 0.30
N PRO A 173 -3.14 -4.02 1.37
CA PRO A 173 -3.36 -2.58 1.32
C PRO A 173 -2.11 -1.81 0.87
N GLN A 174 -0.94 -2.13 1.41
CA GLN A 174 0.33 -1.53 0.99
C GLN A 174 0.58 -1.75 -0.50
N ALA A 175 0.53 -3.00 -0.98
CA ALA A 175 0.79 -3.32 -2.37
C ALA A 175 -0.23 -2.63 -3.31
N THR A 176 -1.49 -2.58 -2.92
CA THR A 176 -2.56 -1.89 -3.65
C THR A 176 -2.28 -0.39 -3.78
N GLU A 177 -1.98 0.28 -2.67
CA GLU A 177 -1.66 1.71 -2.64
C GLU A 177 -0.39 1.98 -3.46
N ALA A 178 0.62 1.13 -3.32
CA ALA A 178 1.90 1.25 -3.98
C ALA A 178 1.78 1.08 -5.50
N PHE A 179 1.06 0.07 -6.01
CA PHE A 179 0.77 -0.03 -7.46
C PHE A 179 -0.07 1.14 -7.98
N THR A 180 -1.01 1.64 -7.17
CA THR A 180 -1.84 2.81 -7.54
C THR A 180 -0.99 4.07 -7.68
N LYS A 181 -0.02 4.28 -6.79
CA LYS A 181 0.89 5.44 -6.78
C LYS A 181 2.13 5.25 -7.66
N GLY A 182 2.35 4.06 -8.18
CA GLY A 182 3.56 3.69 -8.93
C GLY A 182 4.82 3.55 -8.07
N ASP A 183 4.66 3.31 -6.76
CA ASP A 183 5.77 2.99 -5.87
C ASP A 183 6.08 1.48 -5.91
N PHE A 184 6.90 1.08 -6.88
CA PHE A 184 7.18 -0.33 -7.08
C PHE A 184 8.05 -0.96 -5.98
N LYS A 185 8.79 -0.17 -5.19
CA LYS A 185 9.58 -0.72 -4.07
C LYS A 185 8.62 -1.25 -3.00
N PHE A 186 7.63 -0.45 -2.60
CA PHE A 186 6.64 -0.88 -1.62
C PHE A 186 5.66 -1.92 -2.18
N ALA A 187 5.35 -1.89 -3.48
CA ALA A 187 4.53 -2.92 -4.11
C ALA A 187 5.22 -4.28 -4.09
N GLN A 188 6.52 -4.29 -4.37
CA GLN A 188 7.34 -5.48 -4.26
C GLN A 188 7.40 -5.96 -2.80
N GLN A 189 7.70 -5.07 -1.87
CA GLN A 189 7.86 -5.42 -0.45
C GLN A 189 6.58 -6.05 0.13
N GLY A 190 5.42 -5.40 -0.03
CA GLY A 190 4.16 -5.98 0.48
C GLY A 190 3.83 -7.33 -0.17
N SER A 191 4.21 -7.54 -1.43
CA SER A 191 4.04 -8.85 -2.09
C SER A 191 5.04 -9.91 -1.59
N ASP A 192 6.29 -9.52 -1.30
CA ASP A 192 7.30 -10.41 -0.71
C ASP A 192 6.92 -10.78 0.74
N ASP A 193 6.42 -9.82 1.53
CA ASP A 193 5.96 -10.03 2.91
C ASP A 193 4.76 -11.00 2.93
N ALA A 194 3.76 -10.81 2.06
CA ALA A 194 2.63 -11.73 1.95
C ALA A 194 3.04 -13.17 1.60
N ALA A 195 4.05 -13.32 0.74
CA ALA A 195 4.60 -14.63 0.43
C ALA A 195 5.28 -15.26 1.65
N ASN A 196 6.08 -14.48 2.37
CA ASN A 196 6.78 -14.92 3.57
C ASN A 196 5.79 -15.32 4.68
N GLU A 197 4.75 -14.54 4.93
CA GLU A 197 3.72 -14.83 5.95
C GLU A 197 2.95 -16.12 5.65
N ALA A 198 2.62 -16.38 4.38
CA ALA A 198 2.00 -17.64 3.96
C ALA A 198 2.94 -18.84 4.20
N ASN A 199 4.24 -18.67 3.98
CA ASN A 199 5.24 -19.71 4.21
C ASN A 199 5.53 -19.91 5.70
N LEU A 200 5.53 -18.84 6.50
CA LEU A 200 5.62 -18.89 7.97
C LEU A 200 4.47 -19.72 8.53
N CYS A 201 3.23 -19.48 8.06
CA CYS A 201 2.09 -20.32 8.43
C CYS A 201 2.32 -21.81 8.11
N GLU A 202 2.92 -22.15 6.97
CA GLU A 202 3.23 -23.56 6.66
C GLU A 202 4.28 -24.14 7.62
N ASN A 203 5.27 -23.35 7.99
CA ASN A 203 6.35 -23.77 8.87
C ASN A 203 5.89 -24.02 10.32
N GLU A 204 4.79 -23.41 10.78
CA GLU A 204 4.17 -23.70 12.09
C GLU A 204 3.79 -25.17 12.27
N PHE A 205 3.64 -25.93 11.17
CA PHE A 205 3.29 -27.35 11.21
C PHE A 205 4.52 -28.27 11.20
N THR A 206 5.74 -27.74 11.17
CA THR A 206 6.97 -28.52 11.29
C THR A 206 7.34 -28.75 12.77
N PRO A 207 7.78 -29.96 13.19
CA PRO A 207 8.05 -31.17 12.42
C PRO A 207 6.83 -32.10 12.23
N SER A 208 5.63 -31.68 12.67
CA SER A 208 4.41 -32.49 12.69
C SER A 208 3.95 -33.01 11.31
N GLY A 209 4.38 -32.36 10.21
CA GLY A 209 4.11 -32.78 8.83
C GLY A 209 3.47 -31.67 8.00
N SER A 210 2.81 -32.03 6.91
CA SER A 210 2.07 -31.07 6.06
C SER A 210 0.86 -30.50 6.79
N SER A 211 0.64 -29.20 6.67
CA SER A 211 -0.52 -28.54 7.27
C SER A 211 -1.85 -28.95 6.61
N PRO A 212 -3.00 -28.81 7.30
CA PRO A 212 -4.33 -28.98 6.70
C PRO A 212 -4.65 -27.98 5.58
N ILE A 213 -3.77 -27.02 5.33
CA ILE A 213 -3.93 -25.90 4.40
C ILE A 213 -2.70 -25.71 3.50
N THR A 214 -1.81 -26.72 3.37
CA THR A 214 -0.55 -26.61 2.62
C THR A 214 -0.74 -26.07 1.21
N GLN A 215 -1.73 -26.59 0.47
CA GLN A 215 -1.99 -26.11 -0.88
C GLN A 215 -2.45 -24.65 -0.90
N MET A 216 -3.23 -24.22 0.10
CA MET A 216 -3.71 -22.85 0.19
C MET A 216 -2.58 -21.87 0.55
N ASN A 217 -1.68 -22.29 1.45
CA ASN A 217 -0.45 -21.55 1.76
C ASN A 217 0.43 -21.39 0.53
N LYS A 218 0.65 -22.48 -0.21
CA LYS A 218 1.42 -22.46 -1.45
C LYS A 218 0.78 -21.57 -2.52
N ASP A 219 -0.53 -21.63 -2.67
CA ASP A 219 -1.27 -20.81 -3.63
C ASP A 219 -1.11 -19.30 -3.36
N VAL A 220 -1.18 -18.89 -2.08
CA VAL A 220 -0.99 -17.48 -1.69
C VAL A 220 0.46 -17.07 -1.91
N HIS A 221 1.40 -17.89 -1.45
CA HIS A 221 2.84 -17.69 -1.65
C HIS A 221 3.20 -17.51 -3.12
N ASP A 222 2.77 -18.43 -3.99
CA ASP A 222 3.17 -18.44 -5.40
C ASP A 222 2.58 -17.24 -6.17
N VAL A 223 1.33 -16.85 -5.89
CA VAL A 223 0.71 -15.65 -6.48
C VAL A 223 1.37 -14.37 -5.95
N ALA A 224 1.72 -14.32 -4.67
CA ALA A 224 2.40 -13.18 -4.08
C ALA A 224 3.80 -12.97 -4.70
N LEU A 225 4.56 -14.04 -4.93
CA LEU A 225 5.86 -13.96 -5.63
C LEU A 225 5.74 -13.53 -7.11
N VAL A 226 4.70 -13.98 -7.82
CA VAL A 226 4.38 -13.48 -9.17
C VAL A 226 4.17 -11.96 -9.10
N THR A 227 3.34 -11.50 -8.17
CA THR A 227 2.99 -10.09 -7.97
C THR A 227 4.21 -9.23 -7.61
N SER A 228 5.08 -9.72 -6.72
CA SER A 228 6.38 -9.10 -6.39
C SER A 228 7.26 -8.95 -7.63
N SER A 229 7.33 -9.98 -8.47
CA SER A 229 8.15 -9.94 -9.68
C SER A 229 7.59 -8.97 -10.72
N MET A 230 6.27 -8.79 -10.79
CA MET A 230 5.66 -7.76 -11.63
C MET A 230 6.08 -6.35 -11.18
N ALA A 231 6.17 -6.10 -9.87
CA ALA A 231 6.67 -4.83 -9.35
C ALA A 231 8.15 -4.58 -9.73
N LYS A 232 8.96 -5.63 -9.87
CA LYS A 232 10.37 -5.53 -10.29
C LYS A 232 10.56 -5.21 -11.77
N ILE A 233 9.53 -5.38 -12.61
CA ILE A 233 9.64 -5.16 -14.05
C ILE A 233 10.05 -3.71 -14.29
N LYS A 234 11.24 -3.52 -14.85
CA LYS A 234 11.77 -2.18 -15.15
C LYS A 234 10.78 -1.48 -16.06
N ARG A 235 10.12 -0.45 -15.51
CA ARG A 235 9.27 0.43 -16.29
C ARG A 235 10.07 0.91 -17.49
N MET A 236 9.57 0.68 -18.70
CA MET A 236 9.98 1.49 -19.84
C MET A 236 9.54 2.91 -19.49
N LYS A 237 10.43 3.70 -18.87
CA LYS A 237 10.14 5.08 -18.53
C LYS A 237 9.69 5.76 -19.82
N LYS A 238 8.46 6.27 -19.85
CA LYS A 238 7.93 7.10 -20.93
C LYS A 238 8.61 8.48 -20.84
N ASN A 239 9.93 8.50 -21.03
CA ASN A 239 10.79 9.59 -20.58
C ASN A 239 10.96 10.74 -21.58
N SER A 240 10.36 10.67 -22.78
CA SER A 240 10.59 11.71 -23.79
C SER A 240 9.46 12.73 -23.94
N ILE A 241 8.24 12.43 -23.48
CA ILE A 241 7.07 13.29 -23.75
C ILE A 241 6.73 14.19 -22.53
N SER A 242 6.81 13.64 -21.31
CA SER A 242 6.53 14.40 -20.08
C SER A 242 7.57 15.49 -19.80
N LEU A 243 8.84 15.23 -20.14
CA LEU A 243 9.91 16.19 -19.97
C LEU A 243 9.73 17.39 -20.93
N LEU A 244 9.27 17.14 -22.16
CA LEU A 244 9.00 18.17 -23.16
C LEU A 244 7.86 19.12 -22.70
N LEU A 245 6.77 18.55 -22.18
CA LEU A 245 5.62 19.32 -21.67
C LEU A 245 5.95 20.10 -20.39
N PHE A 246 6.81 19.56 -19.53
CA PHE A 246 7.32 20.24 -18.34
C PHE A 246 8.19 21.45 -18.70
N HIS A 247 9.08 21.32 -19.71
CA HIS A 247 9.88 22.46 -20.17
C HIS A 247 9.01 23.56 -20.80
N ILE A 248 7.95 23.19 -21.52
CA ILE A 248 6.99 24.13 -22.10
C ILE A 248 6.20 24.86 -21.01
N THR A 249 5.70 24.16 -19.99
CA THR A 249 4.95 24.76 -18.87
C THR A 249 5.82 25.59 -17.94
N LEU A 250 7.07 25.16 -17.66
CA LEU A 250 8.04 25.93 -16.90
C LEU A 250 8.40 27.25 -17.59
N PHE A 251 8.54 27.24 -18.92
CA PHE A 251 8.79 28.44 -19.73
C PHE A 251 7.60 29.44 -19.67
N ILE A 252 6.38 28.95 -19.47
CA ILE A 252 5.15 29.75 -19.31
C ILE A 252 5.03 30.30 -17.87
N LEU A 253 5.40 29.53 -16.86
CA LEU A 253 5.34 29.93 -15.44
C LEU A 253 6.44 30.91 -15.04
N LEU A 254 7.64 30.79 -15.62
CA LEU A 254 8.76 31.74 -15.41
C LEU A 254 8.46 33.16 -15.92
N LYS A 255 7.41 33.34 -16.73
CA LYS A 255 6.95 34.64 -17.22
C LYS A 255 5.93 35.33 -16.31
N SER A 256 5.43 34.68 -15.24
CA SER A 256 4.22 35.15 -14.53
C SER A 256 4.29 35.32 -13.00
N HIS A 257 5.44 35.18 -12.32
CA HIS A 257 5.51 35.49 -10.88
C HIS A 257 6.74 36.31 -10.47
N TYR A 258 6.55 37.63 -10.34
CA TYR A 258 7.24 38.38 -9.29
C TYR A 258 6.35 38.37 -8.05
N CYS A 259 6.96 37.94 -6.94
CA CYS A 259 6.62 38.25 -5.55
C CYS A 259 5.25 37.77 -5.00
N TYR A 260 5.28 36.68 -4.23
CA TYR A 260 4.46 36.56 -3.03
C TYR A 260 5.34 36.00 -1.91
N VAL A 261 5.62 36.83 -0.91
CA VAL A 261 6.12 36.40 0.40
C VAL A 261 4.91 36.38 1.32
N LEU A 262 4.60 35.22 1.90
CA LEU A 262 3.63 35.08 2.99
C LEU A 262 4.38 35.15 4.33
N PRO A 263 3.88 35.90 5.32
CA PRO A 263 4.41 35.87 6.68
C PRO A 263 3.91 34.61 7.41
N LEU A 264 4.82 33.88 8.07
CA LEU A 264 4.47 32.82 9.02
C LEU A 264 3.98 33.47 10.31
N ASN A 265 2.77 33.11 10.75
CA ASN A 265 2.18 33.54 12.01
C ASN A 265 2.37 32.45 13.07
N GLU A 266 2.93 32.83 14.22
CA GLU A 266 3.03 32.00 15.44
C GLU A 266 1.64 31.64 16.00
N GLY A 267 1.52 30.48 16.67
CA GLY A 267 0.41 30.25 17.59
C GLY A 267 -0.02 28.82 17.87
N ASN A 268 0.90 27.85 18.01
CA ASN A 268 0.79 26.66 18.89
C ASN A 268 1.98 25.71 18.59
N ASP A 269 2.68 25.24 19.63
CA ASP A 269 3.75 24.23 19.51
C ASP A 269 3.23 23.01 18.71
N LEU A 270 3.87 22.70 17.57
CA LEU A 270 3.46 21.60 16.69
C LEU A 270 3.45 20.26 17.44
N ILE A 271 4.35 20.09 18.42
CA ILE A 271 4.41 18.93 19.30
C ILE A 271 3.10 18.83 20.11
N GLU A 272 2.68 19.92 20.75
CA GLU A 272 1.45 19.92 21.56
C GLU A 272 0.20 19.66 20.71
N GLN A 273 0.13 20.23 19.50
CA GLN A 273 -1.01 19.99 18.60
C GLN A 273 -1.07 18.55 18.13
N THR A 274 0.09 17.94 17.87
CA THR A 274 0.19 16.57 17.40
C THR A 274 -0.15 15.60 18.52
N CYS A 275 0.48 15.75 19.69
CA CYS A 275 0.29 14.86 20.83
C CYS A 275 -1.15 14.90 21.39
N LYS A 276 -1.89 16.02 21.22
CA LYS A 276 -3.32 16.07 21.61
C LYS A 276 -4.21 15.09 20.85
N LYS A 277 -3.72 14.53 19.73
CA LYS A 277 -4.43 13.52 18.93
C LYS A 277 -4.10 12.08 19.34
N THR A 278 -3.15 11.88 20.26
CA THR A 278 -2.76 10.55 20.71
C THR A 278 -3.47 10.20 22.03
N PRO A 279 -3.71 8.91 22.29
CA PRO A 279 -4.24 8.47 23.59
C PRO A 279 -3.25 8.73 24.74
N HIS A 280 -1.95 8.81 24.46
CA HIS A 280 -0.88 8.99 25.43
C HIS A 280 -0.19 10.37 25.30
N TYR A 281 -0.94 11.45 25.58
CA TYR A 281 -0.48 12.84 25.42
C TYR A 281 0.86 13.12 26.14
N ASP A 282 0.95 12.83 27.44
CA ASP A 282 2.14 13.15 28.25
C ASP A 282 3.37 12.35 27.79
N LEU A 283 3.17 11.08 27.39
CA LEU A 283 4.23 10.23 26.86
C LEU A 283 4.73 10.76 25.51
N CYS A 284 3.83 11.16 24.62
CA CYS A 284 4.18 11.77 23.33
C CYS A 284 4.97 13.07 23.51
N VAL A 285 4.49 13.98 24.38
CA VAL A 285 5.15 15.27 24.62
C VAL A 285 6.53 15.07 25.24
N SER A 286 6.63 14.23 26.28
CA SER A 286 7.91 13.97 26.97
C SER A 286 8.92 13.29 26.04
N THR A 287 8.48 12.33 25.23
CA THR A 287 9.33 11.67 24.23
C THR A 287 9.87 12.66 23.21
N LEU A 288 8.99 13.43 22.55
CA LEU A 288 9.40 14.38 21.52
C LEU A 288 10.28 15.50 22.09
N LYS A 289 9.93 16.08 23.24
CA LYS A 289 10.74 17.16 23.85
C LYS A 289 12.09 16.68 24.37
N SER A 290 12.27 15.37 24.59
CA SER A 290 13.57 14.81 24.96
C SER A 290 14.55 14.71 23.79
N ASN A 291 14.06 14.74 22.55
CA ASN A 291 14.90 14.75 21.35
C ASN A 291 15.11 16.20 20.86
N PRO A 292 16.35 16.71 20.82
CA PRO A 292 16.64 18.07 20.36
C PRO A 292 16.28 18.33 18.89
N GLU A 293 16.16 17.30 18.05
CA GLU A 293 15.76 17.45 16.63
C GLU A 293 14.26 17.74 16.46
N SER A 294 13.45 17.58 17.51
CA SER A 294 12.00 17.80 17.45
C SER A 294 11.60 19.27 17.30
N SER A 295 12.44 20.23 17.72
CA SER A 295 12.06 21.65 17.72
C SER A 295 11.91 22.26 16.33
N ASP A 296 12.69 21.78 15.37
CA ASP A 296 12.70 22.27 13.99
C ASP A 296 12.02 21.29 13.01
N SER A 297 11.49 20.18 13.52
CA SER A 297 10.86 19.13 12.74
C SER A 297 9.44 19.48 12.31
N ASP A 298 9.10 19.17 11.05
CA ASP A 298 7.71 19.14 10.60
C ASP A 298 6.99 17.88 11.14
N LEU A 299 5.70 17.72 10.83
CA LEU A 299 4.92 16.57 11.32
C LEU A 299 5.52 15.22 10.90
N ARG A 300 6.19 15.16 9.75
CA ARG A 300 6.86 13.94 9.27
C ARG A 300 8.13 13.69 10.07
N GLY A 301 8.91 14.74 10.35
CA GLY A 301 10.08 14.67 11.24
C GLY A 301 9.71 14.19 12.64
N LEU A 302 8.63 14.73 13.22
CA LEU A 302 8.12 14.27 14.52
C LEU A 302 7.71 12.79 14.49
N ALA A 303 7.03 12.34 13.43
CA ALA A 303 6.67 10.93 13.28
C ALA A 303 7.91 10.01 13.17
N HIS A 304 8.94 10.45 12.44
CA HIS A 304 10.21 9.71 12.33
C HIS A 304 10.90 9.56 13.69
N ILE A 305 10.96 10.65 14.48
CA ILE A 305 11.54 10.65 15.83
C ILE A 305 10.80 9.68 16.76
N MET A 306 9.46 9.62 16.68
CA MET A 306 8.67 8.68 17.46
C MET A 306 8.97 7.23 17.07
N VAL A 307 9.01 6.93 15.77
CA VAL A 307 9.32 5.57 15.29
C VAL A 307 10.75 5.15 15.65
N ASP A 308 11.72 6.04 15.56
CA ASP A 308 13.09 5.78 16.01
C ASP A 308 13.14 5.47 17.52
N THR A 309 12.33 6.18 18.31
CA THR A 309 12.19 5.91 19.75
C THR A 309 11.61 4.52 19.99
N VAL A 310 10.54 4.14 19.26
CA VAL A 310 9.95 2.80 19.34
C VAL A 310 10.97 1.73 18.95
N LEU A 311 11.74 1.94 17.87
CA LEU A 311 12.81 1.03 17.44
C LEU A 311 13.89 0.87 18.50
N SER A 312 14.31 1.96 19.14
CA SER A 312 15.24 1.92 20.26
C SER A 312 14.68 1.11 21.43
N LYS A 313 13.44 1.37 21.86
CA LYS A 313 12.81 0.64 22.98
C LYS A 313 12.55 -0.83 22.66
N ALA A 314 12.19 -1.16 21.42
CA ALA A 314 12.05 -2.54 20.98
C ALA A 314 13.39 -3.28 21.01
N SER A 315 14.45 -2.63 20.53
CA SER A 315 15.82 -3.18 20.54
C SER A 315 16.32 -3.42 21.96
N ASP A 316 16.11 -2.46 22.86
CA ASP A 316 16.46 -2.59 24.29
C ASP A 316 15.70 -3.74 24.95
N THR A 317 14.42 -3.90 24.64
CA THR A 317 13.58 -4.98 25.17
C THR A 317 14.07 -6.34 24.67
N LEU A 318 14.36 -6.48 23.38
CA LEU A 318 14.92 -7.70 22.80
C LEU A 318 16.27 -8.07 23.42
N ASN A 319 17.14 -7.08 23.65
CA ASN A 319 18.43 -7.30 24.31
C ASN A 319 18.25 -7.73 25.77
N PHE A 320 17.28 -7.16 26.48
CA PHE A 320 16.94 -7.56 27.83
C PHE A 320 16.40 -9.01 27.90
N ILE A 321 15.51 -9.39 26.98
CA ILE A 321 15.02 -10.78 26.83
C ILE A 321 16.20 -11.75 26.63
N ARG A 322 17.13 -11.42 25.73
CA ARG A 322 18.35 -12.23 25.50
C ARG A 322 19.22 -12.35 26.75
N ALA A 323 19.29 -11.29 27.56
CA ALA A 323 20.04 -11.32 28.81
C ALA A 323 19.37 -12.20 29.88
N LEU A 324 18.04 -12.24 29.93
CA LEU A 324 17.28 -13.14 30.82
C LEU A 324 17.44 -14.60 30.40
N LEU A 325 17.35 -14.92 29.10
CA LEU A 325 17.56 -16.28 28.58
C LEU A 325 18.95 -16.82 28.93
N LYS A 326 19.99 -15.97 28.93
CA LYS A 326 21.36 -16.36 29.32
C LYS A 326 21.52 -16.71 30.80
N GLN A 327 20.58 -16.32 31.65
CA GLN A 327 20.63 -16.60 33.09
C GLN A 327 20.14 -18.01 33.44
N ALA A 328 19.85 -18.84 32.43
CA ALA A 328 19.28 -20.19 32.60
C ALA A 328 18.02 -20.17 33.50
N PRO A 329 16.96 -19.46 33.07
CA PRO A 329 15.70 -19.39 33.81
C PRO A 329 15.06 -20.79 33.92
N ASP A 330 14.03 -20.93 34.77
CA ASP A 330 13.23 -22.15 34.76
C ASP A 330 12.54 -22.38 33.41
N GLU A 331 12.14 -23.62 33.15
CA GLU A 331 11.62 -24.06 31.85
C GLU A 331 10.41 -23.24 31.35
N ASN A 332 9.53 -22.81 32.26
CA ASN A 332 8.33 -22.05 31.88
C ASN A 332 8.71 -20.62 31.51
N LEU A 333 9.58 -19.98 32.30
CA LEU A 333 10.09 -18.65 32.01
C LEU A 333 10.95 -18.65 30.72
N GLU A 334 11.75 -19.69 30.48
CA GLU A 334 12.53 -19.85 29.25
C GLU A 334 11.63 -19.86 28.00
N LYS A 335 10.56 -20.67 28.01
CA LYS A 335 9.60 -20.76 26.91
C LYS A 335 8.93 -19.42 26.61
N SER A 336 8.46 -18.72 27.63
CA SER A 336 7.83 -17.40 27.46
C SER A 336 8.81 -16.35 26.93
N LEU A 337 10.06 -16.34 27.43
CA LEU A 337 11.09 -15.42 26.94
C LEU A 337 11.53 -15.73 25.51
N ALA A 338 11.64 -17.01 25.13
CA ALA A 338 11.97 -17.42 23.76
C ALA A 338 10.87 -16.96 22.79
N TYR A 339 9.60 -17.19 23.15
CA TYR A 339 8.46 -16.71 22.38
C TYR A 339 8.46 -15.18 22.21
N CYS A 340 8.67 -14.44 23.30
CA CYS A 340 8.83 -12.99 23.22
C CYS A 340 9.99 -12.56 22.31
N ALA A 341 11.13 -13.26 22.33
CA ALA A 341 12.23 -12.95 21.42
C ALA A 341 11.82 -13.15 19.95
N GLU A 342 11.08 -14.21 19.64
CA GLU A 342 10.56 -14.47 18.29
C GLU A 342 9.62 -13.36 17.79
N LEU A 343 8.81 -12.76 18.67
CA LEU A 343 7.95 -11.63 18.32
C LEU A 343 8.74 -10.32 18.11
N TYR A 344 9.75 -10.06 18.95
CA TYR A 344 10.53 -8.80 18.88
C TYR A 344 11.60 -8.79 17.79
N ILE A 345 12.15 -9.94 17.39
CA ILE A 345 13.16 -10.04 16.31
C ILE A 345 12.67 -9.41 14.99
N PRO A 346 11.50 -9.77 14.44
CA PRO A 346 11.03 -9.20 13.18
C PRO A 346 10.68 -7.72 13.32
N VAL A 347 10.11 -7.29 14.45
CA VAL A 347 9.81 -5.88 14.74
C VAL A 347 11.07 -5.01 14.63
N VAL A 348 12.16 -5.45 15.26
CA VAL A 348 13.44 -4.70 15.28
C VAL A 348 14.18 -4.78 13.94
N LYS A 349 14.21 -5.96 13.31
CA LYS A 349 15.02 -6.18 12.10
C LYS A 349 14.35 -5.70 10.81
N TYR A 350 13.03 -5.76 10.74
CA TYR A 350 12.28 -5.58 9.51
C TYR A 350 11.17 -4.54 9.67
N SER A 351 10.21 -4.75 10.58
CA SER A 351 8.98 -3.94 10.60
C SER A 351 9.24 -2.46 10.86
N LEU A 352 9.95 -2.10 11.94
CA LEU A 352 10.21 -0.69 12.27
C LEU A 352 11.16 0.01 11.28
N PRO A 353 12.24 -0.63 10.78
CA PRO A 353 13.00 -0.10 9.65
C PRO A 353 12.14 0.16 8.39
N GLN A 354 11.18 -0.70 8.10
CA GLN A 354 10.27 -0.49 6.97
C GLN A 354 9.28 0.66 7.23
N VAL A 355 8.83 0.87 8.48
CA VAL A 355 8.01 2.03 8.87
C VAL A 355 8.78 3.34 8.64
N ILE A 356 10.07 3.37 8.97
CA ILE A 356 10.96 4.52 8.73
C ILE A 356 11.06 4.84 7.22
N ASP A 357 11.30 3.83 6.40
CA ASP A 357 11.30 3.95 4.94
C ASP A 357 9.94 4.47 4.43
N ALA A 358 8.84 3.98 5.00
CA ALA A 358 7.48 4.34 4.62
C ALA A 358 7.16 5.81 4.95
N LEU A 359 7.57 6.30 6.12
CA LEU A 359 7.44 7.72 6.48
C LEU A 359 8.23 8.61 5.52
N THR A 360 9.42 8.19 5.12
CA THR A 360 10.26 8.89 4.14
C THR A 360 9.57 8.97 2.77
N GLY A 361 8.95 7.86 2.33
CA GLY A 361 8.17 7.77 1.08
C GLY A 361 6.78 8.40 1.11
N GLY A 362 6.27 8.80 2.29
CA GLY A 362 4.92 9.34 2.44
C GLY A 362 3.80 8.29 2.46
N HIS A 363 4.14 7.03 2.78
CA HIS A 363 3.21 5.90 2.92
C HIS A 363 2.67 5.80 4.35
N PHE A 364 1.93 6.82 4.78
CA PHE A 364 1.46 6.93 6.17
C PHE A 364 0.54 5.78 6.60
N GLY A 365 -0.24 5.20 5.68
CA GLY A 365 -1.09 4.04 5.99
C GLY A 365 -0.28 2.81 6.39
N PHE A 366 0.77 2.50 5.63
CA PHE A 366 1.68 1.40 5.95
C PHE A 366 2.54 1.71 7.18
N ALA A 367 3.01 2.95 7.33
CA ALA A 367 3.72 3.35 8.54
C ALA A 367 2.84 3.16 9.80
N ASN A 368 1.57 3.55 9.74
CA ASN A 368 0.61 3.35 10.82
C ASN A 368 0.34 1.86 11.09
N TYR A 369 0.25 1.05 10.05
CA TYR A 369 0.10 -0.39 10.20
C TYR A 369 1.31 -1.02 10.90
N GLY A 370 2.53 -0.74 10.42
CA GLY A 370 3.76 -1.32 10.97
C GLY A 370 4.03 -0.88 12.41
N ILE A 371 3.69 0.36 12.78
CA ILE A 371 3.82 0.82 14.18
C ILE A 371 2.77 0.16 15.09
N SER A 372 1.55 -0.03 14.59
CA SER A 372 0.48 -0.76 15.30
C SER A 372 0.80 -2.26 15.47
N ASP A 373 1.50 -2.87 14.50
CA ASP A 373 1.99 -4.23 14.65
C ASP A 373 2.97 -4.34 15.81
N ALA A 374 3.92 -3.41 15.95
CA ALA A 374 4.85 -3.40 17.09
C ALA A 374 4.12 -3.36 18.44
N ALA A 375 3.04 -2.59 18.58
CA ALA A 375 2.17 -2.60 19.76
C ALA A 375 1.55 -3.98 20.01
N LYS A 376 1.01 -4.62 18.96
CA LYS A 376 0.41 -5.96 19.06
C LYS A 376 1.43 -7.03 19.45
N GLN A 377 2.65 -6.98 18.91
CA GLN A 377 3.72 -7.91 19.27
C GLN A 377 4.12 -7.76 20.73
N ALA A 378 4.22 -6.54 21.25
CA ALA A 378 4.46 -6.29 22.68
C ALA A 378 3.34 -6.85 23.56
N GLN A 379 2.07 -6.63 23.18
CA GLN A 379 0.94 -7.22 23.91
C GLN A 379 0.91 -8.75 23.84
N ALA A 380 1.23 -9.35 22.70
CA ALA A 380 1.28 -10.79 22.53
C ALA A 380 2.38 -11.41 23.40
N CYS A 381 3.54 -10.76 23.48
CA CYS A 381 4.59 -11.11 24.43
C CYS A 381 4.12 -10.98 25.88
N GLU A 382 3.39 -9.93 26.25
CA GLU A 382 2.91 -9.82 27.64
C GLU A 382 1.87 -10.91 27.99
N LYS A 383 1.03 -11.28 27.03
CA LYS A 383 -0.01 -12.29 27.24
C LYS A 383 0.54 -13.67 27.59
N THR A 384 1.75 -14.05 27.16
CA THR A 384 2.33 -15.34 27.58
C THR A 384 2.60 -15.44 29.08
N PHE A 385 2.67 -14.32 29.80
CA PHE A 385 2.85 -14.31 31.25
C PHE A 385 1.52 -14.28 32.04
N SER A 386 0.37 -14.31 31.35
CA SER A 386 -0.96 -14.29 31.99
C SER A 386 -1.19 -15.59 32.79
N GLY A 387 -0.85 -15.56 34.09
CA GLY A 387 -0.90 -16.73 34.98
C GLY A 387 0.31 -16.88 35.91
N SER A 388 1.35 -16.05 35.75
CA SER A 388 2.46 -15.94 36.70
C SER A 388 2.38 -14.62 37.48
N ASP A 389 2.95 -14.59 38.70
CA ASP A 389 2.77 -13.46 39.62
C ASP A 389 3.59 -12.19 39.26
N LYS A 390 4.34 -12.18 38.15
CA LYS A 390 4.95 -10.97 37.55
C LYS A 390 5.71 -11.28 36.26
N SER A 391 5.28 -10.71 35.14
CA SER A 391 6.10 -10.63 33.92
C SER A 391 7.34 -9.76 34.18
N PRO A 392 8.57 -10.23 33.88
CA PRO A 392 9.76 -9.39 33.93
C PRO A 392 9.79 -8.34 32.82
N LEU A 393 8.84 -8.39 31.87
CA LEU A 393 8.76 -7.50 30.71
C LEU A 393 7.59 -6.51 30.78
N ALA A 394 6.71 -6.59 31.79
CA ALA A 394 5.47 -5.83 31.86
C ALA A 394 5.64 -4.32 31.54
N GLU A 395 6.58 -3.66 32.21
CA GLU A 395 6.84 -2.23 32.01
C GLU A 395 7.36 -1.93 30.59
N LYS A 396 8.24 -2.78 30.06
CA LYS A 396 8.84 -2.61 28.73
C LYS A 396 7.82 -2.84 27.62
N ASN A 397 6.99 -3.87 27.78
CA ASN A 397 5.92 -4.21 26.85
C ASN A 397 4.84 -3.11 26.84
N THR A 398 4.47 -2.61 28.01
CA THR A 398 3.51 -1.49 28.14
C THR A 398 4.06 -0.22 27.51
N LEU A 399 5.32 0.14 27.80
CA LEU A 399 5.93 1.33 27.22
C LEU A 399 6.01 1.24 25.69
N LEU A 400 6.39 0.08 25.13
CA LEU A 400 6.45 -0.08 23.68
C LEU A 400 5.06 0.04 23.05
N HIS A 401 4.06 -0.60 23.67
CA HIS A 401 2.67 -0.52 23.24
C HIS A 401 2.19 0.93 23.22
N ASP A 402 2.35 1.66 24.32
CA ASP A 402 1.84 3.03 24.48
C ASP A 402 2.58 4.05 23.59
N LEU A 403 3.85 3.79 23.25
CA LEU A 403 4.58 4.61 22.27
C LEU A 403 4.13 4.36 20.82
N SER A 404 3.50 3.21 20.56
CA SER A 404 3.07 2.78 19.23
C SER A 404 1.61 3.14 18.89
N GLU A 405 0.85 3.68 19.86
CA GLU A 405 -0.57 4.11 19.75
C GLU A 405 -0.71 5.64 19.85
#